data_AF-A0A172XU79-F1
#
_entry.id   AF-A0A172XU79-F1
#
_cell.length_a   1.000
_cell.length_b   1.000
_cell.length_c   1.000
_cell.angle_alpha   90.00
_cell.angle_beta   90.00
_cell.angle_gamma   90.00
#
_symmetry.space_group_name_H-M   'P 1'
#
loop_
_entity.id
_entity.type
_entity.pdbx_description
1 polymer ?
#
loop_
_entity_poly.entity_id
_entity_poly.type
_entity_poly.pdbx_seq_one_letter_code
_entity_poly.pdbx_strand_id
1 'polypeptide(L)' 'MKKDLKPGKRGIIFGIKKGKNIGHYFNVINENGVIKYLDGQTGKRAKLVYDYYQFLPTN' A
#
# COMPACT_ATOMS: atom_id res chain seq x y z
N MET A 1 2.35 9.88 -2.86
CA MET A 1 2.46 8.80 -1.84
C MET A 1 2.92 9.30 -0.48
N LYS A 2 4.20 9.68 -0.24
CA LYS A 2 4.62 10.16 1.11
C LYS A 2 3.92 11.45 1.55
N LYS A 3 3.52 12.32 0.60
CA LYS A 3 2.86 13.60 0.87
C LYS A 3 1.41 13.46 1.36
N ASP A 4 0.76 12.34 1.01
CA ASP A 4 -0.68 12.12 1.22
C ASP A 4 -0.95 11.28 2.48
N LEU A 5 0.02 10.47 2.91
CA LEU A 5 0.02 9.76 4.20
C LEU A 5 0.65 10.64 5.29
N LYS A 6 -0.14 11.54 5.88
CA LYS A 6 0.26 12.24 7.13
C LYS A 6 0.34 11.24 8.29
N PRO A 7 1.10 11.53 9.38
CA PRO A 7 1.08 10.70 10.59
C PRO A 7 -0.35 10.44 11.06
N GLY A 8 -0.67 9.18 11.39
CA GLY A 8 -2.00 8.72 11.78
C GLY A 8 -2.94 8.38 10.62
N LYS A 9 -2.59 8.70 9.37
CA LYS A 9 -3.40 8.35 8.20
C LYS A 9 -3.15 6.93 7.72
N ARG A 10 -4.20 6.36 7.12
CA ARG A 10 -4.20 5.05 6.47
C ARG A 10 -4.63 5.22 5.02
N GLY A 11 -4.36 4.22 4.20
CA GLY A 11 -4.90 4.13 2.85
C GLY A 11 -4.65 2.75 2.27
N ILE A 12 -5.00 2.61 1.00
CA ILE A 12 -4.83 1.37 0.25
C ILE A 12 -3.82 1.61 -0.87
N ILE A 13 -3.00 0.62 -1.15
CA ILE A 13 -2.14 0.57 -2.33
C ILE A 13 -2.62 -0.55 -3.24
N PHE A 14 -2.75 -0.23 -4.52
CA PHE A 14 -2.89 -1.23 -5.57
C PHE A 14 -1.57 -1.39 -6.31
N GLY A 15 -1.00 -2.59 -6.27
CA GLY A 15 0.19 -2.97 -7.01
C GLY A 15 -0.18 -3.78 -8.26
N ILE A 16 0.44 -3.47 -9.41
CA ILE A 16 0.21 -4.15 -10.70
C ILE A 16 1.52 -4.72 -11.24
N LYS A 17 1.50 -5.96 -11.73
CA LYS A 17 2.63 -6.53 -12.49
C LYS A 17 2.45 -6.30 -14.00
N LYS A 18 3.40 -5.65 -14.66
CA LYS A 18 3.35 -5.41 -16.11
C LYS A 18 3.39 -6.74 -16.87
N GLY A 19 2.53 -6.87 -17.88
CA GLY A 19 2.44 -8.09 -18.70
C GLY A 19 1.85 -9.31 -17.99
N LYS A 20 1.43 -9.18 -16.73
CA LYS A 20 0.64 -10.17 -16.01
C LYS A 20 -0.67 -9.49 -15.62
N ASN A 21 -1.82 -10.09 -15.91
CA ASN A 21 -3.11 -9.53 -15.46
C ASN A 21 -3.34 -9.80 -13.95
N ILE A 22 -2.34 -9.46 -13.13
CA ILE A 22 -2.25 -9.75 -11.71
C ILE A 22 -1.99 -8.43 -10.99
N GLY A 23 -2.98 -8.03 -10.20
CA GLY A 23 -2.88 -6.94 -9.24
C GLY A 23 -3.06 -7.42 -7.82
N HIS A 24 -2.68 -6.60 -6.83
CA HIS A 24 -2.89 -6.88 -5.42
C HIS A 24 -3.12 -5.60 -4.64
N TYR A 25 -4.09 -5.64 -3.72
CA TYR A 25 -4.40 -4.55 -2.81
C TYR A 25 -3.79 -4.84 -1.44
N PHE A 26 -3.13 -3.85 -0.86
CA PHE A 26 -2.60 -3.93 0.50
C PHE A 26 -2.74 -2.60 1.22
N ASN A 27 -2.81 -2.66 2.54
CA ASN A 27 -2.96 -1.49 3.39
C ASN A 27 -1.63 -0.76 3.52
N VAL A 28 -1.70 0.55 3.66
CA VAL A 28 -0.58 1.39 4.05
C VAL A 28 -1.00 2.24 5.24
N ILE A 29 -0.16 2.29 6.25
CA ILE A 29 -0.38 3.11 7.44
C ILE A 29 0.84 3.99 7.70
N ASN A 30 0.61 5.22 8.16
CA ASN A 30 1.65 6.07 8.70
C ASN A 30 1.49 6.09 10.22
N GLU A 31 2.27 5.26 10.91
CA GLU A 31 2.31 5.23 12.37
C GLU A 31 3.43 6.13 12.85
N ASN A 32 3.07 7.31 13.35
CA ASN A 32 4.01 8.29 13.93
C ASN A 32 5.20 8.65 13.01
N GLY A 33 4.96 8.79 11.70
CA GLY A 33 5.99 9.11 10.70
C GLY A 33 6.59 7.87 10.01
N VAL A 34 6.32 6.67 10.51
CA VAL A 34 6.80 5.41 9.94
C VAL A 34 5.74 4.81 9.02
N ILE A 35 6.06 4.74 7.73
CA ILE A 35 5.19 4.10 6.74
C ILE A 35 5.34 2.58 6.81
N LYS A 36 4.23 1.87 7.02
CA LYS A 36 4.17 0.40 7.01
C LYS A 36 3.18 -0.06 5.95
N TYR A 37 3.55 -1.12 5.23
CA TYR A 37 2.71 -1.77 4.23
C TYR A 37 2.28 -3.14 4.76
N LEU A 38 0.97 -3.37 4.84
CA LEU A 38 0.39 -4.55 5.46
C LEU A 38 -0.50 -5.25 4.45
N ASP A 39 -0.23 -6.53 4.22
CA ASP A 39 -1.07 -7.39 3.41
C ASP A 39 -2.29 -7.81 4.26
N GLY A 40 -3.46 -7.32 3.87
CA GLY A 40 -4.71 -7.60 4.59
C GLY A 40 -5.17 -9.05 4.49
N GLN A 41 -4.71 -9.80 3.48
CA GLN A 41 -5.06 -11.21 3.30
C GLN A 41 -4.29 -12.11 4.27
N THR A 42 -3.04 -11.78 4.56
CA THR A 42 -2.15 -12.62 5.38
C THR A 42 -1.87 -12.05 6.77
N GLY A 43 -2.20 -10.78 7.02
CA GLY A 43 -1.85 -10.07 8.26
C GLY A 43 -0.36 -9.76 8.40
N LYS A 44 0.44 -10.03 7.37
CA LYS A 44 1.91 -9.83 7.36
C LYS A 44 2.29 -8.53 6.64
N ARG A 45 3.59 -8.21 6.61
CA ARG A 45 4.09 -7.11 5.78
C ARG A 45 3.88 -7.42 4.30
N ALA A 46 3.34 -6.46 3.56
CA ALA A 46 3.16 -6.59 2.12
C ALA A 46 4.52 -6.58 1.40
N LYS A 47 4.64 -7.43 0.37
CA LYS A 47 5.83 -7.44 -0.49
C LYS A 47 5.67 -6.38 -1.58
N LEU A 48 6.62 -5.47 -1.68
CA LEU A 48 6.65 -4.46 -2.73
C LEU A 48 7.38 -5.02 -3.97
N VAL A 49 6.69 -5.90 -4.72
CA VAL A 49 7.23 -6.63 -5.88
C VAL A 49 6.46 -6.36 -7.17
N TYR A 50 5.83 -5.18 -7.26
CA TYR A 50 4.96 -4.78 -8.37
C TYR A 50 5.65 -3.71 -9.21
N ASP A 51 5.32 -3.63 -10.49
CA ASP A 51 5.92 -2.69 -11.43
C ASP A 51 5.30 -1.28 -11.28
N TYR A 52 4.01 -1.23 -10.94
CA TYR A 52 3.29 0.02 -10.74
C TYR A 52 2.53 0.00 -9.41
N TYR A 53 2.44 1.18 -8.79
CA TYR A 53 1.72 1.39 -7.54
C TYR A 53 0.76 2.57 -7.67
N GLN A 54 -0.49 2.36 -7.29
CA GLN A 54 -1.48 3.40 -7.17
C GLN A 54 -1.91 3.54 -5.71
N PHE A 55 -1.82 4.76 -5.18
CA PHE A 55 -2.35 5.06 -3.84
C PHE A 55 -3.81 5.45 -3.93
N LEU A 56 -4.61 4.82 -3.09
CA LEU A 56 -6.03 5.05 -2.93
C LEU A 56 -6.24 5.58 -1.50
N PRO A 57 -6.42 6.90 -1.33
CA PRO A 57 -6.66 7.46 -0.01
C PRO A 57 -7.98 6.92 0.56
N THR A 58 -7.96 6.63 1.86
CA THR A 58 -9.17 6.32 2.63
C THR A 58 -9.44 7.48 3.59
N ASN A 59 -10.70 7.87 3.77
CA ASN A 59 -11.10 9.01 4.61
C ASN A 59 -10.57 8.90 6.05
#